data_AF-A0A7Y2GMU5-F1
#
_entry.id   AF-A0A7Y2GMU5-F1
#
_cell.length_a   1.000
_cell.length_b   1.000
_cell.length_c   1.000
_cell.angle_alpha   90.00
_cell.angle_beta   90.00
_cell.angle_gamma   90.00
#
_symmetry.space_group_name_H-M   'P 1'
#
loop_
_entity.id
_entity.type
_entity.pdbx_description
1 polymer ?
#
loop_
_entity_poly.entity_id
_entity_poly.type
_entity_poly.pdbx_seq_one_letter_code
_entity_poly.pdbx_strand_id
1 'polypeptide(L)'
;TLCDLAGIEAPKTVEGKSFVPVLKGDKNVIREVMYGVYSGGTKPGMRTVMKDDWKLIKYDVVDGTVRETQLFNLADNPNEYLPEHQKSGEMQTNLANDPRYAEKLAEMEALLLEQMIQYDDPYRLWDQAK
;
A
#
# COMPACT_ATOMS: atom_id res chain seq x y z
N THR A 1 18.05 -7.24 -8.08
CA THR A 1 18.29 -6.96 -9.52
C THR A 1 19.76 -6.81 -9.84
N LEU A 2 20.49 -5.85 -9.24
CA LEU A 2 21.91 -5.67 -9.57
C LEU A 2 22.77 -6.88 -9.24
N CYS A 3 22.58 -7.51 -8.07
CA CYS A 3 23.27 -8.77 -7.72
C CYS A 3 23.05 -9.87 -8.78
N ASP A 4 21.79 -10.07 -9.19
CA ASP A 4 21.40 -11.06 -10.21
C ASP A 4 22.07 -10.78 -11.57
N LEU A 5 22.03 -9.51 -12.03
CA LEU A 5 22.72 -9.10 -13.25
C LEU A 5 24.24 -9.27 -13.18
N ALA A 6 24.83 -9.13 -12.00
CA ALA A 6 26.26 -9.27 -11.78
C ALA A 6 26.72 -10.70 -11.47
N GLY A 7 25.80 -11.68 -11.40
CA GLY A 7 26.12 -13.06 -10.98
C GLY A 7 26.55 -13.17 -9.51
N ILE A 8 26.13 -12.23 -8.66
CA ILE A 8 26.42 -12.19 -7.23
C ILE A 8 25.22 -12.75 -6.47
N GLU A 9 25.45 -13.64 -5.51
CA GLU A 9 24.41 -14.11 -4.60
C GLU A 9 23.88 -12.94 -3.76
N ALA A 10 22.56 -12.72 -3.80
CA ALA A 10 21.94 -11.65 -3.02
C ALA A 10 22.00 -11.97 -1.52
N PRO A 11 22.38 -11.02 -0.64
CA PRO A 11 22.35 -11.25 0.79
C PRO A 11 20.95 -11.65 1.28
N LYS A 12 20.89 -12.55 2.28
CA LYS A 12 19.61 -13.02 2.86
C LYS A 12 18.76 -11.91 3.49
N THR A 13 19.37 -10.77 3.81
CA THR A 13 18.70 -9.58 4.35
C THR A 13 18.00 -8.72 3.30
N VAL A 14 18.18 -9.03 2.01
CA VAL A 14 17.50 -8.29 0.93
C VAL A 14 16.05 -8.74 0.80
N GLU A 15 15.11 -7.85 1.09
CA GLU A 15 13.67 -8.08 0.92
C GLU A 15 13.20 -7.84 -0.53
N GLY A 16 14.05 -7.23 -1.35
CA GLY A 16 13.82 -6.96 -2.76
C GLY A 16 13.88 -8.25 -3.60
N LYS A 17 12.88 -8.45 -4.47
CA LYS A 17 12.92 -9.50 -5.50
C LYS A 17 13.58 -8.95 -6.77
N SER A 18 14.34 -9.79 -7.47
CA SER A 18 14.99 -9.37 -8.71
C SER A 18 13.97 -9.08 -9.82
N PHE A 19 14.19 -7.99 -10.54
CA PHE A 19 13.36 -7.58 -11.69
C PHE A 19 13.83 -8.18 -13.02
N VAL A 20 14.95 -8.92 -13.03
CA VAL A 20 15.53 -9.52 -14.24
C VAL A 20 14.53 -10.38 -15.03
N PRO A 21 13.66 -11.21 -14.41
CA PRO A 21 12.66 -11.97 -15.16
C PRO A 21 11.68 -11.08 -15.95
N VAL A 22 11.34 -9.89 -15.44
CA VAL A 22 10.53 -8.92 -16.19
C VAL A 22 11.32 -8.29 -17.32
N LEU A 23 12.58 -7.90 -17.07
CA LEU A 23 13.45 -7.33 -18.09
C LEU A 23 13.70 -8.28 -19.26
N LYS A 24 13.64 -9.60 -19.03
CA LYS A 24 13.79 -10.65 -20.05
C LYS A 24 12.47 -11.07 -20.70
N GLY A 25 11.33 -10.60 -20.20
CA GLY A 25 10.00 -10.99 -20.68
C GLY A 25 9.51 -12.35 -20.18
N ASP A 26 10.20 -12.96 -19.20
CA ASP A 26 9.80 -14.26 -18.61
C ASP A 26 8.59 -14.13 -17.68
N LYS A 27 8.39 -12.94 -17.11
CA LYS A 27 7.27 -12.61 -16.22
C LYS A 27 6.77 -11.18 -16.48
N ASN A 28 5.49 -10.93 -16.24
CA ASN A 28 4.94 -9.57 -16.31
C ASN A 28 5.06 -8.82 -14.97
N VAL A 29 5.01 -9.54 -13.85
CA VAL A 29 4.97 -8.95 -12.51
C VAL A 29 5.86 -9.78 -11.56
N ILE A 30 6.56 -9.10 -10.65
CA ILE A 30 7.41 -9.73 -9.62
C ILE A 30 6.73 -9.74 -8.23
N ARG A 31 5.88 -8.75 -7.97
CA ARG A 31 5.13 -8.58 -6.72
C ARG A 31 3.68 -8.22 -7.05
N GLU A 32 2.74 -8.98 -6.52
CA GLU A 32 1.31 -8.72 -6.65
C GLU A 32 0.85 -7.60 -5.72
N VAL A 33 1.56 -7.41 -4.59
CA VAL A 33 1.26 -6.41 -3.58
C VAL A 33 2.45 -5.48 -3.41
N MET A 34 2.18 -4.19 -3.48
CA MET A 34 3.13 -3.13 -3.15
C MET A 34 2.81 -2.59 -1.76
N TYR A 35 3.77 -2.68 -0.85
CA TYR A 35 3.68 -2.13 0.50
C TYR A 35 4.56 -0.90 0.61
N GLY A 36 4.03 0.17 1.20
CA GLY A 36 4.71 1.45 1.35
C GLY A 36 4.61 2.00 2.78
N VAL A 37 5.70 2.59 3.23
CA VAL A 37 5.86 3.12 4.59
C VAL A 37 6.38 4.55 4.52
N TYR A 38 5.73 5.44 5.24
CA TYR A 38 6.33 6.73 5.61
C TYR A 38 6.19 6.95 7.11
N SER A 39 7.31 6.96 7.82
CA SER A 39 7.36 7.14 9.27
C SER A 39 8.12 8.40 9.67
N GLY A 40 8.04 9.47 8.88
CA GLY A 40 8.60 10.78 9.24
C GLY A 40 7.73 11.46 10.31
N GLY A 41 8.36 12.06 11.33
CA GLY A 41 7.64 12.66 12.46
C GLY A 41 7.17 11.62 13.47
N THR A 42 5.89 11.68 13.84
CA THR A 42 5.27 10.82 14.86
C THR A 42 5.00 9.41 14.32
N LYS A 43 4.93 8.44 15.22
CA LYS A 43 4.64 7.03 14.90
C LYS A 43 3.18 6.73 15.23
N PRO A 44 2.51 5.83 14.49
CA PRO A 44 3.04 4.90 13.47
C PRO A 44 3.30 5.54 12.09
N GLY A 45 2.74 6.71 11.78
CA GLY A 45 2.94 7.41 10.51
C GLY A 45 1.92 7.01 9.44
N MET A 46 2.37 6.92 8.20
CA MET A 46 1.55 6.52 7.04
C MET A 46 1.92 5.11 6.58
N ARG A 47 0.91 4.34 6.17
CA ARG A 47 1.08 3.03 5.55
C ARG A 47 0.17 2.90 4.34
N THR A 48 0.64 2.18 3.33
CA THR A 48 -0.14 1.93 2.13
C THR A 48 0.08 0.52 1.61
N VAL A 49 -0.98 -0.06 1.06
CA VAL A 49 -0.90 -1.23 0.19
C VAL A 49 -1.58 -0.93 -1.12
N MET A 50 -1.03 -1.47 -2.19
CA MET A 50 -1.65 -1.52 -3.51
C MET A 50 -1.65 -2.96 -4.00
N LYS A 51 -2.80 -3.42 -4.48
CA LYS A 51 -2.97 -4.74 -5.10
C LYS A 51 -4.00 -4.60 -6.21
N ASP A 52 -3.68 -5.12 -7.39
CA ASP A 52 -4.45 -4.91 -8.61
C ASP A 52 -4.71 -3.40 -8.83
N ASP A 53 -5.95 -3.00 -9.09
CA ASP A 53 -6.33 -1.59 -9.22
C ASP A 53 -6.65 -0.91 -7.89
N TRP A 54 -6.52 -1.58 -6.74
CA TRP A 54 -6.91 -1.01 -5.46
C TRP A 54 -5.71 -0.50 -4.68
N LYS A 55 -5.87 0.68 -4.09
CA LYS A 55 -4.90 1.28 -3.18
C LYS A 55 -5.57 1.74 -1.90
N LEU A 56 -5.00 1.33 -0.77
CA LEU A 56 -5.34 1.79 0.57
C LEU A 56 -4.20 2.63 1.10
N ILE A 57 -4.52 3.77 1.73
CA ILE A 57 -3.58 4.56 2.51
C ILE A 57 -4.21 4.82 3.88
N LYS A 58 -3.44 4.60 4.94
CA LYS A 58 -3.83 4.94 6.31
C LYS A 58 -2.83 5.87 6.93
N TYR A 59 -3.34 6.89 7.59
CA TYR A 59 -2.59 7.93 8.27
C TYR A 59 -2.88 7.82 9.76
N ASP A 60 -1.84 7.73 10.58
CA ASP A 60 -1.95 7.83 12.03
C ASP A 60 -0.75 8.65 12.50
N VAL A 61 -1.00 9.95 12.51
CA VAL A 61 0.02 11.01 12.59
C VAL A 61 -0.37 12.01 13.68
N VAL A 62 0.59 12.88 14.03
CA VAL A 62 0.46 13.87 15.11
C VAL A 62 0.05 13.18 16.42
N ASP A 63 0.82 12.14 16.79
CA ASP A 63 0.63 11.31 17.99
C ASP A 63 -0.81 10.75 18.14
N GLY A 64 -1.41 10.38 17.00
CA GLY A 64 -2.74 9.78 16.91
C GLY A 64 -3.90 10.76 16.96
N THR A 65 -3.64 12.07 16.92
CA THR A 65 -4.70 13.09 16.83
C THR A 65 -5.29 13.21 15.43
N VAL A 66 -4.58 12.77 14.39
CA VAL A 66 -5.08 12.69 13.02
C VAL A 66 -5.03 11.25 12.54
N ARG A 67 -6.21 10.68 12.28
CA ARG A 67 -6.41 9.33 11.78
C ARG A 67 -7.30 9.36 10.56
N GLU A 68 -6.77 8.95 9.43
CA GLU A 68 -7.48 9.01 8.15
C GLU A 68 -7.26 7.72 7.37
N THR A 69 -8.32 7.28 6.70
CA THR A 69 -8.30 6.13 5.80
C THR A 69 -8.73 6.58 4.41
N GLN A 70 -7.95 6.21 3.41
CA GLN A 70 -8.21 6.51 2.01
C GLN A 70 -8.20 5.23 1.19
N LEU A 71 -9.26 5.00 0.42
CA LEU A 71 -9.40 3.85 -0.48
C LEU A 71 -9.67 4.37 -1.89
N PHE A 72 -8.87 3.93 -2.85
CA PHE A 72 -8.99 4.30 -4.26
C PHE A 72 -9.03 3.07 -5.14
N ASN A 73 -9.83 3.13 -6.20
CA ASN A 73 -9.65 2.31 -7.39
C ASN A 73 -8.87 3.13 -8.42
N LEU A 74 -7.66 2.71 -8.76
CA LEU A 74 -6.73 3.40 -9.64
C LEU A 74 -7.08 3.27 -11.13
N ALA A 75 -7.90 2.29 -11.53
CA ALA A 75 -8.41 2.24 -12.90
C ALA A 75 -9.39 3.40 -13.16
N ASP A 76 -10.26 3.69 -12.19
CA ASP A 76 -11.26 4.77 -12.29
C ASP A 76 -10.77 6.12 -11.74
N ASN A 77 -9.84 6.09 -10.78
CA ASN A 77 -9.25 7.25 -10.11
C ASN A 77 -7.71 7.19 -10.10
N PRO A 78 -7.05 7.25 -11.27
CA PRO A 78 -5.59 7.10 -11.39
C PRO A 78 -4.79 8.22 -10.72
N ASN A 79 -5.44 9.34 -10.40
CA ASN A 79 -4.83 10.51 -9.76
C ASN A 79 -5.19 10.62 -8.27
N GLU A 80 -5.85 9.61 -7.70
CA GLU A 80 -6.17 9.54 -6.27
C GLU A 80 -6.96 10.78 -5.77
N TYR A 81 -7.90 11.26 -6.58
CA TYR A 81 -8.72 12.41 -6.23
C TYR A 81 -9.50 12.17 -4.94
N LEU A 82 -9.49 13.19 -4.09
CA LEU A 82 -10.30 13.32 -2.88
C LEU A 82 -11.56 14.17 -3.13
N PRO A 83 -12.56 14.16 -2.22
CA PRO A 83 -13.77 14.97 -2.34
C PRO A 83 -13.52 16.45 -2.65
N GLU A 84 -12.44 17.03 -2.11
CA GLU A 84 -12.03 18.43 -2.29
C GLU A 84 -11.74 18.78 -3.76
N HIS A 85 -11.41 17.79 -4.58
CA HIS A 85 -11.13 17.98 -6.01
C HIS A 85 -12.39 18.08 -6.88
N GLN A 86 -13.59 17.83 -6.31
CA GLN A 86 -14.89 18.06 -6.94
C GLN A 86 -15.04 17.38 -8.32
N LYS A 87 -14.60 16.13 -8.43
CA LYS A 87 -14.78 15.34 -9.65
C LYS A 87 -16.20 14.77 -9.74
N SER A 88 -16.67 14.58 -10.97
CA SER A 88 -18.01 14.04 -11.24
C SER A 88 -18.04 12.52 -11.39
N GLY A 89 -16.89 11.86 -11.58
CA GLY A 89 -16.80 10.41 -11.69
C GLY A 89 -17.14 9.74 -10.36
N GLU A 90 -17.97 8.71 -10.42
CA GLU A 90 -18.50 8.02 -9.22
C GLU A 90 -17.40 7.51 -8.29
N MET A 91 -16.30 7.01 -8.85
CA MET A 91 -15.16 6.49 -8.10
C MET A 91 -13.98 7.47 -8.00
N GLN A 92 -14.12 8.68 -8.55
CA GLN A 92 -13.09 9.73 -8.55
C GLN A 92 -13.06 10.51 -7.22
N THR A 93 -13.09 9.78 -6.11
CA THR A 93 -13.08 10.29 -4.74
C THR A 93 -12.44 9.27 -3.80
N ASN A 94 -12.34 9.59 -2.50
CA ASN A 94 -12.02 8.62 -1.47
C ASN A 94 -13.23 7.72 -1.17
N LEU A 95 -13.07 6.41 -1.35
CA LEU A 95 -14.11 5.40 -1.18
C LEU A 95 -14.18 4.80 0.23
N ALA A 96 -13.30 5.19 1.15
CA ALA A 96 -13.18 4.54 2.46
C ALA A 96 -14.45 4.60 3.33
N ASN A 97 -15.28 5.63 3.15
CA ASN A 97 -16.52 5.81 3.91
C ASN A 97 -17.77 5.41 3.11
N ASP A 98 -17.61 4.89 1.90
CA ASP A 98 -18.73 4.47 1.05
C ASP A 98 -19.12 3.02 1.39
N PRO A 99 -20.35 2.77 1.87
CA PRO A 99 -20.77 1.43 2.30
C PRO A 99 -20.75 0.39 1.17
N ARG A 100 -20.79 0.82 -0.10
CA ARG A 100 -20.70 -0.08 -1.27
C ARG A 100 -19.34 -0.76 -1.37
N TYR A 101 -18.30 -0.17 -0.79
CA TYR A 101 -16.93 -0.66 -0.82
C TYR A 101 -16.44 -1.15 0.55
N ALA A 102 -17.34 -1.35 1.52
CA ALA A 102 -16.98 -1.78 2.87
C ALA A 102 -16.23 -3.13 2.89
N GLU A 103 -16.66 -4.10 2.08
CA GLU A 103 -15.96 -5.39 1.95
C GLU A 103 -14.56 -5.22 1.36
N LYS A 104 -14.42 -4.37 0.34
CA LYS A 104 -13.12 -4.08 -0.28
C LYS A 104 -12.19 -3.33 0.67
N LEU A 105 -12.72 -2.42 1.48
CA LEU A 105 -11.96 -1.75 2.53
C LEU A 105 -11.40 -2.79 3.53
N ALA A 106 -12.26 -3.65 4.06
CA ALA A 106 -11.86 -4.68 5.02
C ALA A 106 -10.80 -5.63 4.44
N GLU A 107 -10.94 -6.03 3.17
CA GLU A 107 -9.94 -6.83 2.45
C GLU A 107 -8.58 -6.11 2.40
N MET A 108 -8.56 -4.84 2.00
CA MET A 108 -7.34 -4.07 1.87
C MET A 108 -6.70 -3.75 3.24
N GLU A 109 -7.49 -3.57 4.30
CA GLU A 109 -6.99 -3.38 5.66
C GLU A 109 -6.37 -4.65 6.24
N ALA A 110 -6.98 -5.81 5.98
CA ALA A 110 -6.40 -7.10 6.32
C ALA A 110 -5.08 -7.34 5.58
N LEU A 111 -5.05 -7.03 4.28
CA LEU A 111 -3.83 -7.11 3.46
C LEU A 111 -2.74 -6.17 3.97
N LEU A 112 -3.11 -4.96 4.39
CA LEU A 112 -2.17 -4.03 4.98
C LEU A 112 -1.53 -4.60 6.25
N LEU A 113 -2.32 -5.15 7.16
CA LEU A 113 -1.81 -5.79 8.37
C LEU A 113 -0.91 -6.99 8.04
N GLU A 114 -1.28 -7.80 7.06
CA GLU A 114 -0.45 -8.92 6.58
C GLU A 114 0.92 -8.43 6.11
N GLN A 115 0.97 -7.40 5.26
CA GLN A 115 2.24 -6.83 4.78
C GLN A 115 3.05 -6.20 5.92
N MET A 116 2.40 -5.52 6.86
CA MET A 116 3.07 -4.97 8.05
C MET A 116 3.73 -6.08 8.89
N ILE A 117 3.09 -7.23 9.04
CA ILE A 117 3.67 -8.39 9.73
C ILE A 117 4.80 -9.00 8.90
N GLN A 118 4.59 -9.17 7.58
CA GLN A 118 5.56 -9.80 6.67
C GLN A 118 6.90 -9.06 6.64
N TYR A 119 6.89 -7.72 6.71
CA TYR A 119 8.10 -6.89 6.66
C TYR A 119 8.53 -6.40 8.04
N ASP A 120 8.14 -7.11 9.11
CA ASP A 120 8.52 -6.83 10.49
C ASP A 120 8.30 -5.36 10.89
N ASP A 121 7.24 -4.72 10.39
CA ASP A 121 6.94 -3.33 10.71
C ASP A 121 6.68 -3.21 12.22
N PRO A 122 7.48 -2.42 12.95
CA PRO A 122 7.40 -2.39 14.42
C PRO A 122 6.20 -1.60 14.92
N TYR A 123 5.46 -0.92 14.03
CA TYR A 123 4.33 -0.08 14.39
C TYR A 123 3.01 -0.70 13.96
N ARG A 124 1.97 -0.49 14.77
CA ARG A 124 0.58 -0.85 14.46
C ARG A 124 -0.26 0.42 14.38
N LEU A 125 -1.22 0.41 13.47
CA LEU A 125 -2.21 1.49 13.34
C LEU A 125 -3.27 1.35 14.44
N TRP A 126 -4.00 2.43 14.69
CA TRP A 126 -4.98 2.54 15.77
C TRP A 126 -6.06 1.46 15.87
N ASP A 127 -6.38 0.80 14.76
CA ASP A 127 -7.42 -0.24 14.67
C ASP A 127 -6.85 -1.65 14.50
N GLN A 128 -5.55 -1.81 14.69
CA GLN A 128 -4.88 -3.10 14.67
C GLN A 128 -4.50 -3.53 16.09
N ALA A 129 -4.67 -4.81 16.40
CA ALA A 129 -4.16 -5.37 17.64
C ALA A 129 -2.62 -5.26 17.68
N LYS A 130 -2.08 -4.99 18.87
CA LYS A 130 -0.63 -4.96 19.12
C LYS A 130 -0.07 -6.36 19.30
#